data_AF-A0A4Q2JMS2-F1
#
_entry.id   AF-A0A4Q2JMS2-F1
#
_cell.length_a   1.000
_cell.length_b   1.000
_cell.length_c   1.000
_cell.angle_alpha   90.00
_cell.angle_beta   90.00
_cell.angle_gamma   90.00
#
_symmetry.space_group_name_H-M   'P 1'
#
loop_
_entity.id
_entity.type
_entity.pdbx_description
1 polymer ?
#
loop_
_entity_poly.entity_id
_entity_poly.type
_entity_poly.pdbx_seq_one_letter_code
_entity_poly.pdbx_strand_id
1 'polypeptide(L)'
;MTPAAATEVVITIAPWNPWPVAIPLLVLLAGVVVSFVGTRRRSKPLRELGYVLFLVSALTAGAMAWTLSGIWDTQAREQALEELGYISPTFSGGMALSDEGLPPIDFTAERADGTRVSGMLIDQGDGRWLVKLGD
;
A
#
# COMPACT_ATOMS: atom_id res chain seq x y z
N MET A 1 -0.58 -25.75 34.58
CA MET A 1 -1.19 -25.24 33.34
C MET A 1 -1.24 -23.73 33.47
N THR A 2 -0.24 -23.06 32.93
CA THR A 2 -0.13 -21.59 32.93
C THR A 2 -0.77 -21.13 31.63
N PRO A 3 -1.77 -20.23 31.63
CA PRO A 3 -2.32 -19.74 30.38
C PRO A 3 -1.18 -19.08 29.61
N ALA A 4 -0.95 -19.54 28.38
CA ALA A 4 -0.06 -18.86 27.45
C ALA A 4 -0.61 -17.43 27.33
N ALA A 5 0.14 -16.45 27.79
CA ALA A 5 -0.26 -15.07 27.70
C ALA A 5 -0.53 -14.79 26.21
N ALA A 6 -1.78 -14.49 25.86
CA ALA A 6 -2.10 -13.89 24.58
C ALA A 6 -1.27 -12.61 24.50
N THR A 7 -0.16 -12.65 23.75
CA THR A 7 0.73 -11.51 23.62
C THR A 7 0.06 -10.50 22.69
N GLU A 8 -0.75 -9.62 23.27
CA GLU A 8 -1.35 -8.49 22.60
C GLU A 8 -0.31 -7.38 22.46
N VAL A 9 0.20 -7.19 21.25
CA VAL A 9 1.24 -6.17 20.95
C VAL A 9 0.70 -5.22 19.88
N VAL A 10 0.90 -3.92 20.09
CA VAL A 10 0.56 -2.91 19.08
C VAL A 10 1.79 -2.58 18.25
N ILE A 11 1.67 -2.70 16.93
CA ILE A 11 2.67 -2.29 15.96
C ILE A 11 2.22 -1.03 15.20
N THR A 12 3.19 -0.25 14.72
CA THR A 12 2.93 0.91 13.87
C THR A 12 3.43 0.61 12.47
N ILE A 13 2.54 0.78 11.48
CA ILE A 13 2.86 0.54 10.08
C ILE A 13 2.98 1.88 9.37
N ALA A 14 4.13 2.14 8.75
CA ALA A 14 4.40 3.40 8.09
C ALA A 14 3.45 3.60 6.89
N PRO A 15 2.87 4.81 6.72
CA PRO A 15 1.99 5.10 5.60
C PRO A 15 2.75 5.01 4.27
N TRP A 16 2.02 4.69 3.20
CA TRP A 16 2.58 4.65 1.85
C TRP A 16 3.21 5.98 1.44
N ASN A 17 4.44 5.91 0.91
CA ASN A 17 5.13 7.05 0.33
C ASN A 17 4.86 7.14 -1.19
N PRO A 18 4.11 8.15 -1.68
CA PRO A 18 3.68 8.26 -3.07
C PRO A 18 4.76 8.77 -4.03
N TRP A 19 6.02 8.90 -3.60
CA TRP A 19 7.09 9.46 -4.43
C TRP A 19 7.20 8.87 -5.85
N PRO A 20 6.97 7.55 -6.11
CA PRO A 20 7.08 7.02 -7.46
C PRO A 20 6.04 7.63 -8.44
N VAL A 21 4.91 8.12 -7.90
CA VAL A 21 3.85 8.78 -8.67
C VAL A 21 4.23 10.21 -9.07
N ALA A 22 5.29 10.78 -8.49
CA ALA A 22 5.75 12.12 -8.83
C ALA A 22 6.16 12.25 -10.31
N ILE A 23 6.83 11.22 -10.86
CA ILE A 23 7.29 11.22 -12.27
C ILE A 23 6.10 11.33 -13.25
N PRO A 24 5.10 10.43 -13.22
CA PRO A 24 3.97 10.54 -14.13
C PRO A 24 3.16 11.84 -13.89
N LEU A 25 3.09 12.36 -12.66
CA LEU A 25 2.47 13.67 -12.41
C LEU A 25 3.20 14.83 -13.10
N LEU A 26 4.54 14.83 -13.08
CA LEU A 26 5.32 15.84 -13.80
C LEU A 26 5.11 15.76 -15.31
N VAL A 27 5.05 14.54 -15.87
CA VAL A 27 4.79 14.34 -17.31
C VAL A 27 3.36 14.76 -17.67
N LEU A 28 2.39 14.49 -16.80
CA LEU A 28 1.01 14.96 -16.94
C LEU A 28 0.96 16.49 -17.03
N LEU A 29 1.63 17.20 -16.12
CA LEU A 29 1.73 18.66 -16.14
C LEU A 29 2.41 19.16 -17.43
N ALA A 30 3.48 18.50 -17.88
CA ALA A 30 4.14 18.82 -19.13
C ALA A 30 3.19 18.62 -20.33
N GLY A 31 2.38 17.56 -20.34
CA GLY A 31 1.36 17.30 -21.36
C GLY A 31 0.32 18.41 -21.45
N VAL A 32 -0.14 18.93 -20.30
CA VAL A 32 -1.05 20.09 -20.24
C VAL A 32 -0.39 21.32 -20.86
N VAL A 33 0.87 21.61 -20.51
CA VAL A 33 1.62 22.75 -21.06
C VAL A 33 1.79 22.61 -22.58
N VAL A 34 2.17 21.42 -23.06
CA VAL A 34 2.34 21.12 -24.50
C VAL A 34 1.03 21.32 -25.24
N SER A 35 -0.10 20.87 -24.68
CA SER A 35 -1.42 21.06 -25.28
C SER A 35 -1.81 22.54 -25.38
N PHE A 36 -1.54 23.32 -24.34
CA PHE A 36 -1.79 24.76 -24.31
C PHE A 36 -0.93 25.50 -25.34
N VAL A 37 0.37 25.18 -25.42
CA VAL A 37 1.29 25.74 -26.41
C VAL A 37 0.86 25.37 -27.84
N GLY A 38 0.46 24.12 -28.06
CA GLY A 38 -0.06 23.65 -29.36
C GLY A 38 -1.30 24.43 -29.78
N THR A 39 -2.23 24.65 -28.86
CA THR A 39 -3.43 25.47 -29.10
C THR A 39 -3.09 26.91 -29.45
N ARG A 40 -2.19 27.55 -28.68
CA ARG A 40 -1.76 28.93 -28.91
C ARG A 40 -1.03 29.11 -30.24
N ARG A 41 -0.23 28.11 -30.65
CA ARG A 41 0.50 28.11 -31.94
C ARG A 41 -0.33 27.57 -33.11
N ARG A 42 -1.61 27.23 -32.91
CA ARG A 42 -2.48 26.57 -33.91
C ARG A 42 -1.85 25.30 -34.53
N SER A 43 -1.00 24.62 -33.77
CA SER A 43 -0.33 23.39 -34.20
C SER A 43 -1.10 22.18 -33.71
N LYS A 44 -1.80 21.53 -34.64
CA LYS A 44 -2.51 20.27 -34.41
C LYS A 44 -1.61 19.17 -33.81
N PRO A 45 -0.40 18.87 -34.33
CA PRO A 45 0.42 17.79 -33.78
C PRO A 45 0.89 18.07 -32.35
N LEU A 46 1.22 19.31 -32.01
CA LEU A 46 1.60 19.66 -30.63
C LEU A 46 0.42 19.50 -29.66
N ARG A 47 -0.79 19.90 -30.08
CA ARG A 47 -1.98 19.75 -29.25
C ARG A 47 -2.32 18.28 -29.00
N GLU A 48 -2.28 17.45 -30.04
CA GLU A 48 -2.54 16.01 -29.94
C GLU A 48 -1.50 15.29 -29.10
N LEU A 49 -0.21 15.64 -29.25
CA LEU A 49 0.84 15.12 -28.38
C LEU A 49 0.57 15.45 -26.91
N GLY A 50 0.14 16.68 -26.61
CA GLY A 50 -0.23 17.07 -25.25
C GLY A 50 -1.36 16.24 -24.66
N TYR A 51 -2.38 15.90 -25.46
CA TYR A 51 -3.47 15.00 -25.04
C TYR A 51 -2.99 13.57 -24.79
N VAL A 52 -2.14 13.05 -25.66
CA VAL A 52 -1.56 11.71 -25.49
C VAL A 52 -0.72 11.65 -24.20
N LEU A 53 0.17 12.63 -23.99
CA LEU A 53 0.98 12.72 -22.78
C LEU A 53 0.10 12.80 -21.53
N PHE A 54 -0.92 13.65 -21.53
CA PHE A 54 -1.85 13.77 -20.41
C PHE A 54 -2.54 12.44 -20.10
N LEU A 55 -3.13 11.78 -21.10
CA LEU A 55 -3.87 10.54 -20.90
C LEU A 55 -2.99 9.39 -20.42
N VAL A 56 -1.84 9.19 -21.07
CA VAL A 56 -0.89 8.13 -20.70
C VAL A 56 -0.40 8.35 -19.27
N SER A 57 0.03 9.58 -18.94
CA SER A 57 0.53 9.88 -17.61
C SER A 57 -0.54 9.78 -16.51
N ALA A 58 -1.78 10.19 -16.78
CA ALA A 58 -2.88 10.05 -15.82
C ALA A 58 -3.17 8.57 -15.53
N LEU A 59 -3.25 7.75 -16.57
CA LEU A 59 -3.45 6.30 -16.43
C LEU A 59 -2.28 5.63 -15.71
N THR A 60 -1.05 5.98 -16.07
CA THR A 60 0.16 5.48 -15.40
C THR A 60 0.19 5.89 -13.93
N ALA A 61 -0.10 7.15 -13.59
CA ALA A 61 -0.15 7.62 -12.20
C ALA A 61 -1.18 6.84 -11.38
N GLY A 62 -2.39 6.66 -11.91
CA GLY A 62 -3.44 5.88 -11.26
C GLY A 62 -3.06 4.41 -11.05
N ALA A 63 -2.52 3.76 -12.10
CA ALA A 63 -2.06 2.37 -12.02
C ALA A 63 -0.90 2.20 -11.03
N MET A 64 0.07 3.13 -11.03
CA MET A 64 1.18 3.12 -10.08
C MET A 64 0.70 3.33 -8.64
N ALA A 65 -0.20 4.29 -8.40
CA ALA A 65 -0.75 4.51 -7.07
C ALA A 65 -1.48 3.26 -6.55
N TRP A 66 -2.28 2.61 -7.40
CA TRP A 66 -2.98 1.38 -7.04
C TRP A 66 -2.03 0.22 -6.73
N THR A 67 -1.06 -0.03 -7.60
CA THR A 67 -0.15 -1.18 -7.47
C THR A 67 0.89 -1.00 -6.37
N LEU A 68 1.52 0.18 -6.31
CA LEU A 68 2.60 0.44 -5.36
C LEU A 68 2.07 0.63 -3.94
N SER A 69 0.85 1.14 -3.76
CA SER A 69 0.24 1.20 -2.43
C SER A 69 0.01 -0.20 -1.86
N GLY A 70 -0.51 -1.14 -2.68
CA GLY A 70 -0.69 -2.53 -2.25
C GLY A 70 0.63 -3.25 -1.94
N ILE A 71 1.67 -3.06 -2.75
CA ILE A 71 3.00 -3.64 -2.48
C ILE A 71 3.59 -3.07 -1.18
N TRP A 72 3.48 -1.76 -0.97
CA TRP A 72 3.98 -1.10 0.23
C TRP A 72 3.26 -1.60 1.49
N ASP A 73 1.94 -1.70 1.45
CA ASP A 73 1.12 -2.16 2.57
C ASP A 73 1.52 -3.58 3.01
N THR A 74 1.72 -4.50 2.06
CA THR A 74 2.24 -5.84 2.34
C THR A 74 3.64 -5.79 2.94
N GLN A 75 4.59 -5.09 2.31
CA GLN A 75 5.99 -5.02 2.79
C GLN A 75 6.09 -4.39 4.19
N ALA A 76 5.30 -3.35 4.47
CA ALA A 76 5.31 -2.67 5.75
C ALA A 76 4.74 -3.56 6.87
N ARG A 77 3.73 -4.41 6.57
CA ARG A 77 3.23 -5.43 7.50
C ARG A 77 4.26 -6.53 7.74
N GLU A 78 4.95 -6.98 6.70
CA GLU A 78 6.03 -7.97 6.82
C GLU A 78 7.12 -7.45 7.77
N GLN A 79 7.66 -6.26 7.49
CA GLN A 79 8.71 -5.64 8.31
C GLN A 79 8.29 -5.46 9.76
N ALA A 80 7.06 -5.00 10.02
CA ALA A 80 6.58 -4.79 11.39
C ALA A 80 6.43 -6.10 12.18
N LEU A 81 6.07 -7.21 11.52
CA LEU A 81 6.04 -8.53 12.16
C LEU A 81 7.45 -9.13 12.31
N GLU A 82 8.36 -8.87 11.36
CA GLU A 82 9.77 -9.27 11.47
C GLU A 82 10.48 -8.59 12.65
N GLU A 83 10.16 -7.33 12.94
CA GLU A 83 10.65 -6.61 14.12
C GLU A 83 10.18 -7.26 15.44
N LEU A 84 9.04 -7.97 15.44
CA LEU A 84 8.56 -8.77 16.57
C LEU A 84 9.20 -10.17 16.65
N GLY A 85 10.07 -10.52 15.71
CA GLY A 85 10.76 -11.81 15.66
C GLY A 85 9.99 -12.91 14.93
N TYR A 86 8.95 -12.54 14.16
CA TYR A 86 8.30 -13.46 13.22
C TYR A 86 9.08 -13.54 11.90
N ILE A 87 9.07 -14.69 11.26
CA ILE A 87 9.83 -14.98 10.04
C ILE A 87 8.85 -15.33 8.94
N SER A 88 9.06 -14.72 7.76
CA SER A 88 8.25 -14.94 6.54
C SER A 88 6.74 -14.89 6.79
N PRO A 89 6.20 -13.79 7.36
CA PRO A 89 4.77 -13.68 7.59
C PRO A 89 4.00 -13.72 6.27
N THR A 90 2.92 -14.48 6.25
CA THR A 90 1.98 -14.59 5.12
C THR A 90 0.62 -14.13 5.57
N PHE A 91 -0.11 -13.42 4.71
CA PHE A 91 -1.38 -12.79 5.06
C PHE A 91 -2.54 -13.42 4.29
N SER A 92 -3.64 -13.65 5.00
CA SER A 92 -4.91 -14.07 4.45
C SER A 92 -6.01 -13.22 5.06
N GLY A 93 -6.85 -12.59 4.25
CA GLY A 93 -7.89 -11.72 4.76
C GLY A 93 -8.64 -11.06 3.61
N GLY A 94 -9.94 -10.84 3.79
CA GLY A 94 -10.79 -10.23 2.77
C GLY A 94 -10.47 -8.75 2.60
N MET A 95 -10.34 -8.27 1.36
CA MET A 95 -10.20 -6.84 1.02
C MET A 95 -11.52 -6.04 1.17
N ALA A 96 -12.45 -6.51 2.00
CA ALA A 96 -13.78 -5.94 2.11
C ALA A 96 -13.76 -4.73 3.06
N LEU A 97 -13.79 -3.53 2.51
CA LEU A 97 -14.04 -2.31 3.26
C LEU A 97 -15.45 -2.39 3.88
N SER A 98 -15.55 -2.33 5.20
CA SER A 98 -16.83 -2.18 5.92
C SER A 98 -16.94 -0.77 6.50
N ASP A 99 -18.16 -0.35 6.83
CA ASP A 99 -18.40 0.94 7.53
C ASP A 99 -17.75 0.97 8.93
N GLU A 100 -17.29 -0.17 9.45
CA GLU A 100 -16.66 -0.32 10.77
C GLU A 100 -15.12 -0.23 10.74
N GLY A 101 -14.51 -0.08 9.56
CA GLY A 101 -13.06 0.06 9.40
C GLY A 101 -12.44 -1.00 8.49
N LEU A 102 -11.12 -1.17 8.59
CA LEU A 102 -10.43 -2.24 7.88
C LEU A 102 -10.74 -3.59 8.55
N PRO A 103 -11.11 -4.63 7.78
CA PRO A 103 -11.36 -5.95 8.35
C PRO A 103 -10.07 -6.50 8.98
N PRO A 104 -10.17 -7.33 10.02
CA PRO A 104 -9.02 -8.05 10.55
C PRO A 104 -8.31 -8.84 9.45
N ILE A 105 -6.98 -8.85 9.51
CA ILE A 105 -6.14 -9.57 8.54
C ILE A 105 -5.52 -10.74 9.28
N ASP A 106 -5.86 -11.96 8.87
CA ASP A 106 -5.18 -13.14 9.40
C ASP A 106 -3.75 -13.17 8.88
N PHE A 107 -2.83 -13.60 9.72
CA PHE A 107 -1.47 -13.87 9.31
C PHE A 107 -1.01 -15.22 9.85
N THR A 108 -0.05 -15.80 9.15
CA THR A 108 0.69 -16.99 9.59
C THR A 108 2.17 -16.75 9.37
N ALA A 109 2.97 -16.98 10.39
CA ALA A 109 4.42 -16.78 10.36
C ALA A 109 5.14 -17.89 11.13
N GLU A 110 6.46 -17.92 11.01
CA GLU A 110 7.31 -18.81 11.80
C GLU A 110 8.05 -18.01 12.89
N ARG A 111 8.37 -18.64 14.01
CA ARG A 111 9.31 -18.08 15.00
C ARG A 111 10.73 -18.60 14.72
N ALA A 112 11.73 -17.99 15.35
CA ALA A 112 13.13 -18.41 15.23
C ALA A 112 13.40 -19.88 15.65
N ASP A 113 12.50 -20.48 16.43
CA ASP A 113 12.52 -21.90 16.83
C ASP A 113 11.87 -22.83 15.79
N GLY A 114 11.39 -22.31 14.66
CA GLY A 114 10.66 -23.05 13.63
C GLY A 114 9.19 -23.30 13.96
N THR A 115 8.67 -22.76 15.07
CA THR A 115 7.26 -22.91 15.43
C THR A 115 6.39 -22.05 14.53
N ARG A 116 5.41 -22.67 13.87
CA ARG A 116 4.40 -21.95 13.08
C ARG A 116 3.36 -21.33 14.01
N VAL A 117 3.10 -20.04 13.82
CA VAL A 117 2.17 -19.25 14.62
C VAL A 117 1.16 -18.61 13.68
N SER A 118 -0.12 -18.63 14.08
CA SER A 118 -1.19 -17.93 13.38
C SER A 118 -1.77 -16.85 14.29
N GLY A 119 -2.24 -15.76 13.69
CA GLY A 119 -2.80 -14.63 14.42
C GLY A 119 -3.58 -13.70 13.50
N MET A 120 -4.00 -12.58 14.07
CA MET A 120 -4.78 -11.53 13.41
C MET A 120 -4.13 -10.17 13.65
N LEU A 121 -4.14 -9.33 12.63
CA LEU A 121 -3.90 -7.90 12.72
C LEU A 121 -5.25 -7.18 12.75
N ILE A 122 -5.49 -6.42 13.81
CA ILE A 122 -6.74 -5.68 14.01
C ILE A 122 -6.41 -4.19 13.95
N ASP A 123 -7.01 -3.47 12.99
CA ASP A 123 -6.81 -2.03 12.84
C ASP A 123 -7.29 -1.28 14.08
N GLN A 124 -6.46 -0.37 14.59
CA GLN A 124 -6.75 0.52 15.72
C GLN A 124 -6.81 1.99 15.29
N GLY A 125 -6.76 2.25 13.98
CA GLY A 125 -6.68 3.57 13.39
C GLY A 125 -5.28 4.19 13.47
N ASP A 126 -5.08 5.24 12.66
CA ASP A 126 -3.83 6.01 12.60
C ASP A 126 -2.58 5.17 12.31
N GLY A 127 -2.73 4.08 11.54
CA GLY A 127 -1.63 3.17 11.20
C GLY A 127 -1.17 2.27 12.34
N ARG A 128 -1.95 2.18 13.43
CA ARG A 128 -1.70 1.26 14.55
C ARG A 128 -2.48 -0.02 14.36
N TRP A 129 -1.80 -1.14 14.58
CA TRP A 129 -2.37 -2.47 14.42
C TRP A 129 -2.12 -3.30 15.66
N LEU A 130 -3.18 -3.90 16.20
CA LEU A 130 -3.08 -4.86 17.29
C LEU A 130 -2.78 -6.24 16.71
N VAL A 131 -1.66 -6.81 17.11
CA VAL A 131 -1.28 -8.20 16.84
C VAL A 131 -1.91 -9.07 17.92
N LYS A 132 -2.82 -9.96 17.51
CA LYS A 132 -3.47 -10.93 18.38
C LYS A 132 -3.15 -12.34 17.89
N LEU A 133 -2.51 -13.15 18.74
CA LEU A 133 -2.26 -14.54 18.40
C LEU A 133 -3.54 -15.37 18.50
N GLY A 134 -3.72 -16.30 17.57
CA GLY A 134 -4.75 -17.34 17.69
C GLY A 134 -4.33 -18.37 18.72
N ASP A 135 -5.27 -18.80 19.56
CA ASP A 135 -5.07 -19.87 20.55
C ASP A 135 -4.72 -21.21 19.89
#